data_AF-A0A0V1EWA9-F1
#
_entry.id   AF-A0A0V1EWA9-F1
#
_cell.length_a   1.000
_cell.length_b   1.000
_cell.length_c   1.000
_cell.angle_alpha   90.00
_cell.angle_beta   90.00
_cell.angle_gamma   90.00
#
_symmetry.space_group_name_H-M   'P 1'
#
loop_
_entity.id
_entity.type
_entity.pdbx_description
1 polymer ?
#
loop_
_entity_poly.entity_id
_entity_poly.type
_entity_poly.pdbx_seq_one_letter_code
_entity_poly.pdbx_strand_id
1 'polypeptide(L)'
;MATAGDVFLKLIFVMAEIYASTVFVDRLFGIPLDRKPLYDPSKNFKCLDGSASISFDWVNDDYCDCQDGSDEPGTAACPNGFFHCVNLAAESKNIHSSWVNDGICDCCDGSDEWLGRVKCPNICVEIGRKMREELERKQAIQREGNAIRNQLVKEAEQMKTEKKSKLEAAMAEREAIQASYDQARSKLNLIYNSIIKILKIRMKKLQKQRTKPEMLNYKHGMVKPKFFCMRIYIIFAEAKKLKKEEERKFKASAAFKTLDVNQDGKITTDEMQLRKEFDVDEDGVVSVEEANIFLGNETEVEVDHFISHIWDSIEHTYKSEVEEDSHDEEKPAAPAEESIAEIDSKLDYRDAEADDLDAKELLQDYENEESLEENIGKEEKEFNTDIFKKRYINKRIRKFDSLPQEELPDDENISYSNETQRLIDLAQAARSEFYEIERKVSQLDSDIRDIEDLLNQDFGPEDAFLPLNKQCFEIKDAEYTYKLCLFKDVYQISLNGDHRVHLGNWGRWLEKTGGKLKQIYENGMSCWNGPTRSATVIIQCGIENSLLSSSEPSICEYVLTFQSPAACDTLPEHLNQEHEL
;
A
#
# COMPACT_ATOMS: atom_id res chain seq x y z
N MET A 1 -68.17 -20.11 -62.11
CA MET A 1 -69.13 -19.08 -61.69
C MET A 1 -68.74 -18.67 -60.28
N ALA A 2 -68.05 -17.54 -60.12
CA ALA A 2 -67.80 -16.99 -58.79
C ALA A 2 -69.15 -16.64 -58.17
N THR A 3 -69.40 -17.11 -56.95
CA THR A 3 -70.65 -16.83 -56.24
C THR A 3 -70.66 -15.35 -55.84
N ALA A 4 -71.85 -14.73 -55.82
CA ALA A 4 -71.99 -13.30 -55.53
C ALA A 4 -71.35 -12.88 -54.18
N GLY A 5 -71.21 -13.82 -53.22
CA GLY A 5 -70.51 -13.60 -51.96
C GLY A 5 -69.00 -13.38 -52.09
N ASP A 6 -68.34 -14.05 -53.05
CA ASP A 6 -66.89 -13.97 -53.26
C ASP A 6 -66.47 -12.64 -53.90
N VAL A 7 -67.35 -12.06 -54.72
CA VAL A 7 -67.17 -10.73 -55.29
C VAL A 7 -67.41 -9.65 -54.23
N PHE A 8 -68.37 -9.85 -53.33
CA PHE A 8 -68.66 -8.90 -52.26
C PHE A 8 -67.55 -8.86 -51.20
N LEU A 9 -66.98 -10.02 -50.83
CA LEU A 9 -65.87 -10.09 -49.88
C LEU A 9 -64.59 -9.45 -50.43
N LYS A 10 -64.30 -9.64 -51.72
CA LYS A 10 -63.18 -8.97 -52.40
C LYS A 10 -63.39 -7.46 -52.52
N LEU A 11 -64.62 -7.00 -52.75
CA LEU A 11 -64.95 -5.58 -52.73
C LEU A 11 -64.76 -4.96 -51.34
N ILE A 12 -65.13 -5.66 -50.27
CA ILE A 12 -64.89 -5.19 -48.89
C ILE A 12 -63.38 -5.13 -48.59
N PHE A 13 -62.59 -6.12 -49.02
CA PHE A 13 -61.13 -6.10 -48.86
C PHE A 13 -60.47 -4.96 -49.64
N VAL A 14 -60.87 -4.74 -50.90
CA VAL A 14 -60.35 -3.62 -51.71
C VAL A 14 -60.78 -2.27 -51.12
N MET A 15 -62.01 -2.13 -50.63
CA MET A 15 -62.44 -0.90 -49.96
C MET A 15 -61.71 -0.71 -48.62
N ALA A 16 -61.43 -1.76 -47.85
CA ALA A 16 -60.64 -1.68 -46.62
C ALA A 16 -59.18 -1.31 -46.90
N GLU A 17 -58.57 -1.81 -47.98
CA GLU A 17 -57.23 -1.41 -48.43
C GLU A 17 -57.18 0.05 -48.92
N ILE A 18 -58.26 0.54 -49.57
CA ILE A 18 -58.38 1.94 -49.98
C ILE A 18 -58.60 2.86 -48.76
N TYR A 19 -59.36 2.44 -47.75
CA TYR A 19 -59.56 3.19 -46.50
C TYR A 19 -58.37 3.12 -45.53
N ALA A 20 -57.49 2.13 -45.66
CA ALA A 20 -56.26 2.02 -44.86
C ALA A 20 -55.16 3.00 -45.30
N SER A 21 -55.35 3.69 -46.42
CA SER A 21 -54.45 4.74 -46.89
C SER A 21 -55.05 6.11 -46.55
N THR A 22 -54.35 6.88 -45.71
CA THR A 22 -54.62 8.27 -45.28
C THR A 22 -55.45 8.47 -44.00
N VAL A 23 -55.04 7.85 -42.88
CA VAL A 23 -55.10 8.58 -41.61
C VAL A 23 -53.86 9.47 -41.55
N PHE A 24 -53.94 10.67 -42.11
CA PHE A 24 -52.95 11.72 -41.83
C PHE A 24 -53.15 12.13 -40.37
N VAL A 25 -52.32 11.60 -39.47
CA VAL A 25 -52.21 12.15 -38.12
C VAL A 25 -51.44 13.44 -38.28
N ASP A 26 -52.11 14.59 -38.20
CA ASP A 26 -51.45 15.88 -38.10
C ASP A 26 -50.59 15.86 -36.84
N ARG A 27 -49.30 15.62 -37.03
CA ARG A 27 -48.33 15.53 -35.97
C ARG A 27 -47.57 16.84 -36.00
N LEU A 28 -47.82 17.67 -35.00
CA LEU A 28 -47.02 18.87 -34.76
C LEU A 28 -45.54 18.47 -34.76
N PHE A 29 -44.74 19.18 -35.58
CA PHE A 29 -43.32 18.89 -35.74
C PHE A 29 -42.53 19.30 -34.49
N GLY A 30 -41.43 18.59 -34.25
CA GLY A 30 -40.43 18.96 -33.24
C GLY A 30 -40.83 18.80 -31.77
N ILE A 31 -41.94 18.10 -31.47
CA ILE A 31 -42.34 17.79 -30.09
C ILE A 31 -42.22 16.29 -29.73
N PRO A 32 -41.79 15.95 -28.50
CA PRO A 32 -41.81 14.57 -28.03
C PRO A 32 -43.24 14.09 -27.75
N LEU A 33 -43.44 12.76 -27.76
CA LEU A 33 -44.76 12.13 -27.66
C LEU A 33 -45.48 12.42 -26.33
N ASP A 34 -44.72 12.54 -25.24
CA ASP A 34 -45.20 12.86 -23.90
C ASP A 34 -45.72 14.30 -23.77
N ARG A 35 -45.20 15.23 -24.58
CA ARG A 35 -45.61 16.66 -24.59
C ARG A 35 -46.74 16.97 -25.55
N LYS A 36 -47.14 16.02 -26.41
CA LYS A 36 -48.27 16.20 -27.34
C LYS A 36 -49.56 16.75 -26.70
N PRO A 37 -49.97 16.32 -25.48
CA PRO A 37 -51.18 16.85 -24.84
C PRO A 37 -51.12 18.35 -24.50
N LEU A 38 -49.92 18.96 -24.44
CA LEU A 38 -49.74 20.38 -24.15
C LEU A 38 -50.08 21.28 -25.35
N TYR A 39 -50.10 20.70 -26.56
CA TYR A 39 -50.36 21.39 -27.82
C TYR A 39 -51.72 20.97 -28.39
N ASP A 40 -52.80 21.30 -27.68
CA ASP A 40 -54.18 21.03 -28.09
C ASP A 40 -54.69 22.12 -29.06
N PRO A 41 -54.96 21.80 -30.35
CA PRO A 41 -55.42 22.78 -31.33
C PRO A 41 -56.78 23.41 -31.02
N SER A 42 -57.55 22.82 -30.09
CA SER A 42 -58.91 23.26 -29.77
C SER A 42 -58.94 24.47 -28.83
N LYS A 43 -57.79 24.92 -28.34
CA LYS A 43 -57.66 25.97 -27.31
C LYS A 43 -56.51 26.92 -27.67
N ASN A 44 -56.52 28.11 -27.07
CA ASN A 44 -55.36 28.98 -27.11
C ASN A 44 -54.15 28.27 -26.51
N PHE A 45 -53.00 28.43 -27.15
CA PHE A 45 -51.74 27.91 -26.63
C PHE A 45 -51.27 28.81 -25.48
N LYS A 46 -50.66 28.21 -24.47
CA LYS A 46 -50.02 28.93 -23.36
C LYS A 46 -48.56 28.55 -23.39
N CYS A 47 -47.68 29.54 -23.49
CA CYS A 47 -46.23 29.30 -23.44
C CYS A 47 -45.88 28.45 -22.22
N LEU A 48 -44.94 27.52 -22.35
CA LEU A 48 -44.66 26.54 -21.31
C LEU A 48 -44.07 27.17 -20.04
N ASP A 49 -43.37 28.29 -20.19
CA ASP A 49 -42.91 29.17 -19.10
C ASP A 49 -44.02 30.04 -18.48
N GLY A 50 -45.20 30.06 -19.09
CA GLY A 50 -46.35 30.87 -18.69
C GLY A 50 -46.27 32.36 -19.05
N SER A 51 -45.32 32.76 -19.89
CA SER A 51 -45.08 34.17 -20.29
C SER A 51 -46.27 34.81 -21.03
N ALA A 52 -46.90 34.06 -21.93
CA ALA A 52 -48.04 34.52 -22.71
C ALA A 52 -49.07 33.41 -22.99
N SER A 53 -50.25 33.82 -23.46
CA SER A 53 -51.24 32.93 -24.06
C SER A 53 -51.62 33.50 -25.42
N ILE A 54 -51.39 32.70 -26.46
CA ILE A 54 -51.48 33.08 -27.87
C ILE A 54 -52.50 32.22 -28.61
N SER A 55 -52.88 32.60 -29.83
CA SER A 55 -53.70 31.72 -30.68
C SER A 55 -52.91 30.45 -31.00
N PHE A 56 -53.59 29.30 -31.11
CA PHE A 56 -52.91 28.09 -31.56
C PHE A 56 -52.37 28.20 -33.00
N ASP A 57 -52.96 29.09 -33.81
CA ASP A 57 -52.49 29.37 -35.17
C ASP A 57 -51.09 30.00 -35.21
N TRP A 58 -50.57 30.46 -34.07
CA TRP A 58 -49.24 31.06 -33.91
C TRP A 58 -48.22 30.02 -33.42
N VAL A 59 -48.58 28.73 -33.43
CA VAL A 59 -47.63 27.65 -33.13
C VAL A 59 -47.05 27.15 -34.45
N ASN A 60 -45.73 27.19 -34.59
CA ASN A 60 -44.98 26.88 -35.80
C ASN A 60 -45.35 27.81 -36.98
N ASP A 61 -45.47 29.10 -36.72
CA ASP A 61 -45.82 30.11 -37.73
C ASP A 61 -44.61 30.90 -38.27
N ASP A 62 -43.39 30.44 -37.95
CA ASP A 62 -42.11 31.09 -38.26
C ASP A 62 -41.92 32.45 -37.53
N TYR A 63 -42.65 32.71 -36.44
CA TYR A 63 -42.47 33.87 -35.58
C TYR A 63 -42.31 33.45 -34.11
N CYS A 64 -41.43 34.14 -33.38
CA CYS A 64 -41.16 33.81 -31.98
C CYS A 64 -41.95 34.72 -31.04
N ASP A 65 -43.13 34.26 -30.61
CA ASP A 65 -44.05 34.90 -29.67
C ASP A 65 -43.80 34.51 -28.21
N CYS A 66 -43.36 33.27 -27.95
CA CYS A 66 -43.04 32.82 -26.60
C CYS A 66 -41.57 33.09 -26.24
N GLN A 67 -41.33 33.62 -25.04
CA GLN A 67 -39.97 33.94 -24.57
C GLN A 67 -39.09 32.70 -24.38
N ASP A 68 -39.72 31.55 -24.09
CA ASP A 68 -39.10 30.22 -23.99
C ASP A 68 -39.02 29.46 -25.32
N GLY A 69 -39.57 30.02 -26.39
CA GLY A 69 -39.63 29.43 -27.73
C GLY A 69 -40.49 28.17 -27.84
N SER A 70 -41.42 27.97 -26.92
CA SER A 70 -42.30 26.80 -26.90
C SER A 70 -43.38 26.79 -27.98
N ASP A 71 -43.64 27.93 -28.60
CA ASP A 71 -44.51 28.15 -29.75
C ASP A 71 -43.92 27.66 -31.07
N GLU A 72 -42.59 27.64 -31.20
CA GLU A 72 -41.90 27.26 -32.43
C GLU A 72 -41.07 25.95 -32.31
N PRO A 73 -41.66 24.82 -31.85
CA PRO A 73 -40.92 23.56 -31.73
C PRO A 73 -40.52 22.96 -33.09
N GLY A 74 -41.22 23.31 -34.17
CA GLY A 74 -41.10 22.76 -35.52
C GLY A 74 -40.39 23.68 -36.52
N THR A 75 -39.95 24.87 -36.11
CA THR A 75 -39.32 25.88 -36.98
C THR A 75 -38.01 26.40 -36.37
N ALA A 76 -37.32 27.27 -37.11
CA ALA A 76 -36.08 27.92 -36.70
C ALA A 76 -36.27 29.32 -36.09
N ALA A 77 -37.51 29.76 -35.87
CA ALA A 77 -37.82 31.16 -35.55
C ALA A 77 -37.36 31.61 -34.14
N CYS A 78 -37.36 30.70 -33.17
CA CYS A 78 -36.93 31.01 -31.81
C CYS A 78 -35.45 30.66 -31.56
N PRO A 79 -34.60 31.61 -31.11
CA PRO A 79 -33.17 31.40 -30.94
C PRO A 79 -32.79 30.46 -29.78
N ASN A 80 -33.69 30.27 -28.80
CA ASN A 80 -33.51 29.32 -27.69
C ASN A 80 -34.37 28.05 -27.88
N GLY A 81 -34.98 27.88 -29.06
CA GLY A 81 -35.86 26.76 -29.36
C GLY A 81 -35.10 25.45 -29.60
N PHE A 82 -35.79 24.33 -29.39
CA PHE A 82 -35.28 23.00 -29.68
C PHE A 82 -36.30 22.21 -30.48
N PHE A 83 -35.81 21.48 -31.47
CA PHE A 83 -36.61 20.54 -32.25
C PHE A 83 -36.33 19.12 -31.77
N HIS A 84 -37.40 18.37 -31.46
CA HIS A 84 -37.30 16.98 -31.04
C HIS A 84 -37.38 16.02 -32.23
N CYS A 85 -36.25 15.38 -32.55
CA CYS A 85 -36.21 14.24 -33.45
C CYS A 85 -36.71 12.99 -32.71
N VAL A 86 -37.82 12.41 -33.18
CA VAL A 86 -38.38 11.18 -32.60
C VAL A 86 -37.49 9.98 -32.90
N ASN A 87 -36.85 9.97 -34.08
CA ASN A 87 -35.87 8.96 -34.49
C ASN A 87 -36.39 7.53 -34.31
N LEU A 88 -37.57 7.21 -34.85
CA LEU A 88 -38.19 5.90 -34.66
C LEU A 88 -37.22 4.77 -35.04
N ALA A 89 -37.01 3.83 -34.12
CA ALA A 89 -36.02 2.73 -34.16
C ALA A 89 -34.57 3.06 -33.76
N ALA A 90 -34.24 4.31 -33.44
CA ALA A 90 -33.00 4.78 -32.82
C ALA A 90 -33.29 5.61 -31.55
N GLU A 91 -32.26 6.20 -30.94
CA GLU A 91 -32.43 7.09 -29.78
C GLU A 91 -32.98 8.46 -30.20
N SER A 92 -33.99 8.94 -29.49
CA SER A 92 -34.57 10.27 -29.70
C SER A 92 -33.57 11.36 -29.31
N LYS A 93 -33.53 12.46 -30.06
CA LYS A 93 -32.55 13.54 -29.86
C LYS A 93 -33.21 14.90 -30.02
N ASN A 94 -32.78 15.86 -29.19
CA ASN A 94 -33.10 17.27 -29.41
C ASN A 94 -31.98 17.93 -30.20
N ILE A 95 -32.35 18.68 -31.23
CA ILE A 95 -31.46 19.54 -31.99
C ILE A 95 -31.85 21.00 -31.77
N HIS A 96 -30.92 21.91 -32.05
CA HIS A 96 -31.19 23.33 -31.93
C HIS A 96 -32.15 23.78 -33.04
N SER A 97 -33.04 24.73 -32.76
CA SER A 97 -34.01 25.25 -33.75
C SER A 97 -33.34 25.75 -35.03
N SER A 98 -32.13 26.31 -34.94
CA SER A 98 -31.36 26.76 -36.11
C SER A 98 -30.97 25.67 -37.10
N TRP A 99 -31.09 24.39 -36.72
CA TRP A 99 -30.79 23.24 -37.58
C TRP A 99 -32.06 22.70 -38.27
N VAL A 100 -33.20 23.35 -38.07
CA VAL A 100 -34.45 22.99 -38.73
C VAL A 100 -34.50 23.68 -40.10
N ASN A 101 -34.63 22.89 -41.16
CA ASN A 101 -34.67 23.35 -42.56
C ASN A 101 -33.45 24.19 -43.00
N ASP A 102 -32.26 23.90 -42.45
CA ASP A 102 -31.00 24.57 -42.80
C ASP A 102 -30.28 23.92 -44.00
N GLY A 103 -30.79 22.78 -44.48
CA GLY A 103 -30.27 22.02 -45.60
C GLY A 103 -29.30 20.91 -45.22
N ILE A 104 -29.15 20.61 -43.92
CA ILE A 104 -28.35 19.52 -43.37
C ILE A 104 -29.30 18.52 -42.70
N CYS A 105 -29.04 17.22 -42.85
CA CYS A 105 -29.84 16.18 -42.20
C CYS A 105 -29.23 15.86 -40.82
N ASP A 106 -29.70 16.52 -39.78
CA ASP A 106 -29.28 16.33 -38.38
C ASP A 106 -30.10 15.26 -37.64
N CYS A 107 -31.39 15.13 -37.96
CA CYS A 107 -32.19 14.00 -37.49
C CYS A 107 -31.94 12.75 -38.37
N CYS A 108 -31.82 11.56 -37.77
CA CYS A 108 -31.62 10.34 -38.56
C CYS A 108 -32.85 9.95 -39.39
N ASP A 109 -34.02 10.45 -39.03
CA ASP A 109 -35.28 10.23 -39.75
C ASP A 109 -35.54 11.32 -40.79
N GLY A 110 -34.71 12.37 -40.84
CA GLY A 110 -34.84 13.51 -41.73
C GLY A 110 -36.02 14.43 -41.42
N SER A 111 -36.58 14.35 -40.20
CA SER A 111 -37.76 15.12 -39.81
C SER A 111 -37.52 16.62 -39.64
N ASP A 112 -36.26 17.03 -39.55
CA ASP A 112 -35.76 18.40 -39.50
C ASP A 112 -35.84 19.15 -40.84
N GLU A 113 -35.76 18.43 -41.96
CA GLU A 113 -35.79 18.99 -43.32
C GLU A 113 -37.16 18.82 -43.99
N TRP A 114 -38.23 19.05 -43.23
CA TRP A 114 -39.62 18.81 -43.65
C TRP A 114 -40.10 19.74 -44.78
N LEU A 115 -39.44 20.89 -45.00
CA LEU A 115 -39.71 21.75 -46.17
C LEU A 115 -39.31 21.10 -47.51
N GLY A 116 -38.56 19.99 -47.47
CA GLY A 116 -38.22 19.19 -48.65
C GLY A 116 -37.26 19.86 -49.63
N ARG A 117 -36.52 20.90 -49.18
CA ARG A 117 -35.44 21.54 -49.96
C ARG A 117 -34.29 20.56 -50.22
N VAL A 118 -34.04 19.68 -49.26
CA VAL A 118 -33.09 18.56 -49.32
C VAL A 118 -33.85 17.25 -49.09
N LYS A 119 -33.39 16.16 -49.69
CA LYS A 119 -33.96 14.82 -49.45
C LYS A 119 -33.13 14.09 -48.41
N CYS A 120 -33.63 14.04 -47.18
CA CYS A 120 -33.01 13.28 -46.10
C CYS A 120 -33.52 11.82 -46.09
N PRO A 121 -32.66 10.82 -46.31
CA PRO A 121 -33.04 9.42 -46.16
C PRO A 121 -33.17 9.06 -44.67
N ASN A 122 -34.17 8.26 -44.31
CA ASN A 122 -34.27 7.72 -42.96
C ASN A 122 -33.24 6.61 -42.75
N ILE A 123 -32.24 6.87 -41.91
CA ILE A 123 -31.17 5.94 -41.53
C ILE A 123 -31.28 5.47 -40.07
N CYS A 124 -32.34 5.84 -39.34
CA CYS A 124 -32.53 5.48 -37.93
C CYS A 124 -32.55 3.97 -37.71
N VAL A 125 -33.11 3.19 -38.65
CA VAL A 125 -33.16 1.73 -38.53
C VAL A 125 -31.76 1.13 -38.48
N GLU A 126 -30.82 1.62 -39.32
CA GLU A 126 -29.45 1.12 -39.34
C GLU A 126 -28.67 1.56 -38.10
N ILE A 127 -28.78 2.84 -37.72
CA ILE A 127 -28.13 3.39 -36.53
C ILE A 127 -28.61 2.65 -35.29
N GLY A 128 -29.93 2.53 -35.11
CA GLY A 128 -30.50 1.86 -33.96
C GLY A 128 -30.20 0.37 -33.91
N ARG A 129 -30.07 -0.32 -35.06
CA ARG A 129 -29.58 -1.70 -35.09
C ARG A 129 -28.16 -1.79 -34.53
N LYS A 130 -27.24 -0.94 -34.98
CA LYS A 130 -25.85 -0.90 -34.47
C LYS A 130 -25.80 -0.60 -32.97
N MET A 131 -26.61 0.33 -32.49
CA MET A 131 -26.70 0.68 -31.06
C MET A 131 -27.18 -0.50 -30.22
N ARG A 132 -28.21 -1.23 -30.67
CA ARG A 132 -28.70 -2.43 -29.98
C ARG A 132 -27.66 -3.55 -29.95
N GLU A 133 -27.01 -3.81 -31.09
CA GLU A 133 -25.93 -4.81 -31.17
C GLU A 133 -24.76 -4.45 -30.22
N GLU A 134 -24.38 -3.17 -30.12
CA GLU A 134 -23.34 -2.72 -29.19
C GLU A 134 -23.79 -2.84 -27.72
N LEU A 135 -25.04 -2.48 -27.41
CA LEU A 135 -25.60 -2.59 -26.07
C LEU A 135 -25.70 -4.05 -25.63
N GLU A 136 -26.21 -4.93 -26.48
CA GLU A 136 -26.28 -6.38 -26.24
C GLU A 136 -24.89 -6.96 -26.01
N ARG A 137 -23.89 -6.56 -26.80
CA ARG A 137 -22.50 -6.97 -26.61
C ARG A 137 -21.95 -6.51 -25.25
N LYS A 138 -22.19 -5.25 -24.86
CA LYS A 138 -21.77 -4.73 -23.54
C LYS A 138 -22.47 -5.47 -22.40
N GLN A 139 -23.77 -5.72 -22.53
CA GLN A 139 -24.54 -6.47 -21.54
C GLN A 139 -24.09 -7.93 -21.43
N ALA A 140 -23.77 -8.58 -22.54
CA ALA A 140 -23.22 -9.94 -22.54
C ALA A 140 -21.89 -10.01 -21.78
N ILE A 141 -20.96 -9.09 -22.08
CA ILE A 141 -19.68 -8.97 -21.36
C ILE A 141 -19.91 -8.73 -19.88
N GLN A 142 -20.87 -7.85 -19.52
CA GLN A 142 -21.19 -7.56 -18.13
C GLN A 142 -21.75 -8.79 -17.40
N ARG A 143 -22.66 -9.55 -18.02
CA ARG A 143 -23.25 -10.76 -17.43
C ARG A 143 -22.21 -11.85 -17.24
N GLU A 144 -21.42 -12.14 -18.27
CA GLU A 144 -20.38 -13.17 -18.24
C GLU A 144 -19.24 -12.77 -17.28
N GLY A 145 -18.78 -11.52 -17.36
CA GLY A 145 -17.78 -10.98 -16.44
C GLY A 145 -18.24 -10.98 -14.99
N ASN A 146 -19.51 -10.66 -14.71
CA ASN A 146 -20.07 -10.77 -13.36
C ASN A 146 -20.13 -12.23 -12.87
N ALA A 147 -20.47 -13.19 -13.74
CA ALA A 147 -20.45 -14.60 -13.38
C ALA A 147 -19.05 -15.07 -12.94
N ILE A 148 -18.00 -14.63 -13.65
CA ILE A 148 -16.60 -14.90 -13.28
C ILE A 148 -16.21 -14.14 -12.00
N ARG A 149 -16.64 -12.87 -11.86
CA ARG A 149 -16.44 -12.09 -10.62
C ARG A 149 -16.94 -12.84 -9.38
N ASN A 150 -18.13 -13.43 -9.45
CA ASN A 150 -18.69 -14.17 -8.33
C ASN A 150 -17.87 -15.42 -7.97
N GLN A 151 -17.11 -15.98 -8.92
CA GLN A 151 -16.14 -17.04 -8.62
C GLN A 151 -14.90 -16.46 -7.92
N LEU A 152 -14.39 -15.32 -8.41
CA LEU A 152 -13.24 -14.64 -7.80
C LEU A 152 -13.51 -14.19 -6.36
N VAL A 153 -14.73 -13.71 -6.06
CA VAL A 153 -15.14 -13.35 -4.69
C VAL A 153 -15.14 -14.58 -3.79
N LYS A 154 -15.69 -15.71 -4.24
CA LYS A 154 -15.66 -16.97 -3.47
C LYS A 154 -14.24 -17.47 -3.23
N GLU A 155 -13.38 -17.37 -4.24
CA GLU A 155 -11.97 -17.71 -4.11
C GLU A 155 -11.26 -16.79 -3.11
N ALA A 156 -11.54 -15.48 -3.15
CA ALA A 156 -11.02 -14.50 -2.21
C ALA A 156 -11.42 -14.82 -0.76
N GLU A 157 -12.70 -15.15 -0.51
CA GLU A 157 -13.18 -15.58 0.80
C GLU A 157 -12.43 -16.82 1.29
N GLN A 158 -12.30 -17.85 0.44
CA GLN A 158 -11.54 -19.06 0.77
C GLN A 158 -10.09 -18.73 1.12
N MET A 159 -9.41 -17.93 0.29
CA MET A 159 -8.03 -17.49 0.56
C MET A 159 -7.91 -16.73 1.88
N LYS A 160 -8.83 -15.82 2.20
CA LYS A 160 -8.82 -15.11 3.49
C LYS A 160 -9.03 -16.06 4.66
N THR A 161 -9.96 -17.02 4.55
CA THR A 161 -10.18 -18.01 5.63
C THR A 161 -8.95 -18.91 5.85
N GLU A 162 -8.32 -19.38 4.77
CA GLU A 162 -7.09 -20.18 4.84
C GLU A 162 -5.94 -19.38 5.47
N LYS A 163 -5.77 -18.12 5.05
CA LYS A 163 -4.73 -17.22 5.57
C LYS A 163 -4.95 -16.90 7.04
N LYS A 164 -6.19 -16.66 7.48
CA LYS A 164 -6.52 -16.49 8.90
C LYS A 164 -6.16 -17.71 9.74
N SER A 165 -6.50 -18.91 9.28
CA SER A 165 -6.12 -20.15 9.98
C SER A 165 -4.60 -20.34 10.04
N LYS A 166 -3.87 -19.99 8.96
CA LYS A 166 -2.40 -20.01 8.94
C LYS A 166 -1.79 -18.97 9.89
N LEU A 167 -2.39 -17.78 9.99
CA LEU A 167 -1.96 -16.74 10.92
C LEU A 167 -2.07 -17.24 12.36
N GLU A 168 -3.24 -17.76 12.74
CA GLU A 168 -3.47 -18.33 14.08
C GLU A 168 -2.46 -19.46 14.40
N ALA A 169 -2.19 -20.34 13.43
CA ALA A 169 -1.21 -21.42 13.60
C ALA A 169 0.23 -20.90 13.76
N ALA A 170 0.64 -19.92 12.94
CA ALA A 170 1.98 -19.32 13.01
C ALA A 170 2.19 -18.55 14.32
N MET A 171 1.18 -17.82 14.79
CA MET A 171 1.21 -17.13 16.08
C MET A 171 1.35 -18.13 17.24
N ALA A 172 0.60 -19.22 17.23
CA ALA A 172 0.70 -20.28 18.24
C ALA A 172 2.08 -20.97 18.23
N GLU A 173 2.65 -21.21 17.04
CA GLU A 173 4.00 -21.79 16.92
C GLU A 173 5.07 -20.82 17.45
N ARG A 174 4.95 -19.53 17.13
CA ARG A 174 5.84 -18.47 17.64
C ARG A 174 5.79 -18.39 19.17
N GLU A 175 4.59 -18.42 19.75
CA GLU A 175 4.39 -18.42 21.20
C GLU A 175 5.00 -19.68 21.85
N ALA A 176 4.82 -20.85 21.25
CA ALA A 176 5.40 -22.10 21.75
C ALA A 176 6.94 -22.10 21.75
N ILE A 177 7.57 -21.42 20.78
CA ILE A 177 9.03 -21.30 20.68
C ILE A 177 9.60 -20.22 21.61
N GLN A 178 8.79 -19.23 22.02
CA GLN A 178 9.22 -18.08 22.81
C GLN A 178 10.01 -18.45 24.07
N ALA A 179 9.52 -19.40 24.87
CA ALA A 179 10.20 -19.83 26.10
C ALA A 179 11.58 -20.46 25.82
N SER A 180 11.70 -21.23 24.73
CA SER A 180 12.97 -21.84 24.31
C SER A 180 13.95 -20.78 23.80
N TYR A 181 13.46 -19.78 23.06
CA TYR A 181 14.24 -18.63 22.62
C TYR A 181 14.80 -17.84 23.81
N ASP A 182 13.97 -17.49 24.79
CA ASP A 182 14.38 -16.75 25.99
C ASP A 182 15.38 -17.53 26.83
N GLN A 183 15.19 -18.85 26.97
CA GLN A 183 16.13 -19.73 27.66
C GLN A 183 17.49 -19.78 26.94
N ALA A 184 17.50 -20.00 25.63
CA ALA A 184 18.72 -20.06 24.83
C ALA A 184 19.47 -18.72 24.84
N ARG A 185 18.73 -17.60 24.77
CA ARG A 185 19.27 -16.24 24.88
C ARG A 185 19.91 -15.99 26.24
N SER A 186 19.22 -16.35 27.33
CA SER A 186 19.72 -16.22 28.70
C SER A 186 21.01 -17.03 28.90
N LYS A 187 21.02 -18.29 28.45
CA LYS A 187 22.20 -19.16 28.48
C LYS A 187 23.38 -18.55 27.72
N LEU A 188 23.14 -18.02 26.52
CA LEU A 188 24.17 -17.36 25.71
C LEU A 188 24.74 -16.11 26.41
N ASN A 189 23.86 -15.25 26.95
CA ASN A 189 24.24 -14.05 27.70
C ASN A 189 25.11 -14.39 28.93
N LEU A 190 24.75 -15.43 29.69
CA LEU A 190 25.51 -15.90 30.84
C LEU A 190 26.93 -16.33 30.44
N ILE A 191 27.07 -17.09 29.35
CA ILE A 191 28.38 -17.54 28.85
C ILE A 191 29.23 -16.35 28.42
N TYR A 192 28.66 -15.41 27.66
CA TYR A 192 29.36 -14.20 27.27
C TYR A 192 29.80 -13.35 28.46
N ASN A 193 28.95 -13.19 29.47
CA ASN A 193 29.30 -12.47 30.70
C ASN A 193 30.47 -13.12 31.44
N SER A 194 30.48 -14.46 31.52
CA SER A 194 31.58 -15.24 32.10
C SER A 194 32.89 -15.08 31.32
N ILE A 195 32.84 -15.13 29.99
CA ILE A 195 34.00 -14.87 29.11
C ILE A 195 34.53 -13.45 29.34
N ILE A 196 33.66 -12.44 29.40
CA ILE A 196 34.04 -11.05 29.66
C ILE A 196 34.73 -10.92 31.02
N LYS A 197 34.22 -11.58 32.07
CA LYS A 197 34.82 -11.56 33.42
C LYS A 197 36.23 -12.15 33.39
N ILE A 198 36.42 -13.29 32.71
CA ILE A 198 37.73 -13.95 32.57
C ILE A 198 38.71 -13.06 31.80
N LEU A 199 38.27 -12.43 30.73
CA LEU A 199 39.11 -11.54 29.92
C LEU A 199 39.53 -10.30 30.72
N LYS A 200 38.62 -9.71 31.50
CA LYS A 200 38.94 -8.61 32.44
C LYS A 200 40.03 -9.02 33.44
N ILE A 201 39.93 -10.22 34.03
CA ILE A 201 40.93 -10.74 34.98
C ILE A 201 42.28 -10.94 34.29
N ARG A 202 42.31 -11.54 33.09
CA ARG A 202 43.55 -11.74 32.32
C ARG A 202 44.22 -10.43 31.94
N MET A 203 43.44 -9.42 31.54
CA MET A 203 43.99 -8.08 31.26
C MET A 203 44.61 -7.45 32.51
N LYS A 204 43.95 -7.55 33.67
CA LYS A 204 44.53 -7.10 34.95
C LYS A 204 45.85 -7.82 35.29
N LYS A 205 45.95 -9.14 35.06
CA LYS A 205 47.19 -9.91 35.26
C LYS A 205 48.31 -9.45 34.31
N LEU A 206 48.01 -9.20 33.03
CA LEU A 206 48.97 -8.72 32.03
C LEU A 206 49.48 -7.31 32.35
N GLN A 207 48.62 -6.43 32.87
CA GLN A 207 49.00 -5.10 33.34
C GLN A 207 49.97 -5.19 34.55
N LYS A 208 49.67 -6.03 35.55
CA LYS A 208 50.57 -6.29 36.70
C LYS A 208 51.92 -6.90 36.31
N GLN A 209 51.99 -7.66 35.21
CA GLN A 209 53.27 -8.20 34.69
C GLN A 209 54.10 -7.13 33.96
N ARG A 210 53.45 -6.13 33.34
CA ARG A 210 54.12 -5.00 32.69
C ARG A 210 54.71 -3.98 33.67
N THR A 211 54.21 -3.93 34.90
CA THR A 211 54.65 -2.98 35.94
C THR A 211 55.76 -3.52 36.87
N LYS A 212 56.26 -4.74 36.66
CA LYS A 212 57.49 -5.24 37.33
C LYS A 212 58.74 -4.67 36.64
N PRO A 213 59.66 -3.98 37.35
CA PRO A 213 60.80 -3.27 36.76
C PRO A 213 61.99 -4.18 36.36
N GLU A 214 61.78 -5.47 36.10
CA GLU A 214 62.84 -6.40 35.67
C GLU A 214 62.40 -7.18 34.43
N MET A 215 62.53 -6.56 33.24
CA MET A 215 62.84 -7.22 31.96
C MET A 215 63.09 -6.16 30.88
N LEU A 216 64.13 -5.33 31.09
CA LEU A 216 64.70 -4.51 30.03
C LEU A 216 65.79 -5.28 29.28
N ASN A 217 65.47 -6.47 28.73
CA ASN A 217 66.25 -7.05 27.63
C ASN A 217 65.60 -8.31 27.05
N TYR A 218 64.64 -8.15 26.14
CA TYR A 218 64.38 -9.17 25.12
C TYR A 218 63.88 -8.47 23.84
N LYS A 219 64.84 -8.00 23.03
CA LYS A 219 64.61 -7.74 21.61
C LYS A 219 64.56 -9.10 20.90
N HIS A 220 63.38 -9.48 20.42
CA HIS A 220 63.07 -10.16 19.15
C HIS A 220 61.80 -11.02 19.30
N GLY A 221 60.80 -10.73 18.46
CA GLY A 221 59.69 -11.66 18.16
C GLY A 221 58.37 -11.38 18.87
N MET A 222 57.63 -10.33 18.44
CA MET A 222 56.19 -10.22 18.73
C MET A 222 55.42 -9.80 17.48
N VAL A 223 55.09 -10.77 16.64
CA VAL A 223 53.95 -10.68 15.72
C VAL A 223 53.02 -11.80 16.11
N LYS A 224 52.20 -11.63 17.18
CA LYS A 224 51.14 -12.56 17.62
C LYS A 224 50.28 -12.12 18.84
N PRO A 225 49.98 -10.82 19.09
CA PRO A 225 48.81 -10.45 19.92
C PRO A 225 47.68 -9.74 19.16
N LYS A 226 47.82 -9.45 17.85
CA LYS A 226 46.84 -8.61 17.12
C LYS A 226 45.53 -9.32 16.74
N PHE A 227 45.54 -10.62 16.44
CA PHE A 227 44.34 -11.32 15.95
C PHE A 227 43.39 -11.85 17.04
N PHE A 228 43.94 -12.33 18.18
CA PHE A 228 43.15 -12.77 19.34
C PHE A 228 42.40 -11.59 19.98
N CYS A 229 43.07 -10.43 20.07
CA CYS A 229 42.47 -9.20 20.59
C CYS A 229 41.33 -8.71 19.69
N MET A 230 41.42 -8.91 18.37
CA MET A 230 40.44 -8.40 17.40
C MET A 230 39.14 -9.24 17.36
N ARG A 231 39.21 -10.57 17.52
CA ARG A 231 38.01 -11.42 17.60
C ARG A 231 37.28 -11.26 18.94
N ILE A 232 38.03 -11.02 20.01
CA ILE A 232 37.50 -10.62 21.32
C ILE A 232 36.91 -9.21 21.29
N TYR A 233 37.52 -8.27 20.57
CA TYR A 233 37.03 -6.91 20.39
C TYR A 233 35.65 -6.88 19.69
N ILE A 234 35.45 -7.72 18.66
CA ILE A 234 34.15 -7.86 17.99
C ILE A 234 33.10 -8.40 18.97
N ILE A 235 33.43 -9.43 19.74
CA ILE A 235 32.55 -9.99 20.78
C ILE A 235 32.25 -8.94 21.87
N PHE A 236 33.22 -8.14 22.29
CA PHE A 236 33.03 -7.04 23.24
C PHE A 236 32.15 -5.93 22.68
N ALA A 237 32.27 -5.62 21.39
CA ALA A 237 31.44 -4.62 20.72
C ALA A 237 29.98 -5.11 20.58
N GLU A 238 29.77 -6.39 20.22
CA GLU A 238 28.45 -7.02 20.17
C GLU A 238 27.81 -7.14 21.56
N ALA A 239 28.57 -7.58 22.57
CA ALA A 239 28.07 -7.70 23.94
C ALA A 239 27.77 -6.33 24.60
N LYS A 240 28.57 -5.30 24.32
CA LYS A 240 28.25 -3.92 24.75
C LYS A 240 26.98 -3.40 24.08
N LYS A 241 26.77 -3.71 22.79
CA LYS A 241 25.52 -3.36 22.10
C LYS A 241 24.32 -4.07 22.72
N LEU A 242 24.40 -5.37 22.96
CA LEU A 242 23.34 -6.15 23.61
C LEU A 242 23.02 -5.62 25.01
N LYS A 243 24.04 -5.32 25.82
CA LYS A 243 23.84 -4.76 27.16
C LYS A 243 23.21 -3.36 27.12
N LYS A 244 23.65 -2.50 26.19
CA LYS A 244 23.07 -1.17 25.98
C LYS A 244 21.61 -1.27 25.50
N GLU A 245 21.31 -2.26 24.66
CA GLU A 245 19.95 -2.51 24.16
C GLU A 245 19.04 -3.07 25.27
N GLU A 246 19.54 -3.96 26.15
CA GLU A 246 18.80 -4.43 27.33
C GLU A 246 18.57 -3.30 28.34
N GLU A 247 19.57 -2.47 28.60
CA GLU A 247 19.42 -1.28 29.45
C GLU A 247 18.43 -0.28 28.84
N ARG A 248 18.46 -0.08 27.52
CA ARG A 248 17.48 0.73 26.78
C ARG A 248 16.07 0.17 26.95
N LYS A 249 15.87 -1.12 26.70
CA LYS A 249 14.57 -1.79 26.87
C LYS A 249 14.07 -1.72 28.31
N PHE A 250 14.97 -1.83 29.28
CA PHE A 250 14.63 -1.70 30.70
C PHE A 250 14.20 -0.27 31.05
N LYS A 251 14.92 0.76 30.62
CA LYS A 251 14.55 2.17 30.82
C LYS A 251 13.24 2.52 30.12
N ALA A 252 13.08 2.08 28.87
CA ALA A 252 11.85 2.26 28.10
C ALA A 252 10.66 1.58 28.78
N SER A 253 10.80 0.35 29.28
CA SER A 253 9.73 -0.35 30.00
C SER A 253 9.42 0.29 31.36
N ALA A 254 10.44 0.77 32.07
CA ALA A 254 10.25 1.48 33.34
C ALA A 254 9.52 2.82 33.12
N ALA A 255 9.87 3.55 32.06
CA ALA A 255 9.19 4.78 31.69
C ALA A 255 7.78 4.54 31.15
N PHE A 256 7.54 3.44 30.42
CA PHE A 256 6.19 3.10 29.98
C PHE A 256 5.25 2.96 31.18
N LYS A 257 5.69 2.24 32.23
CA LYS A 257 4.90 2.03 33.45
C LYS A 257 4.60 3.30 34.25
N THR A 258 5.40 4.34 34.11
CA THR A 258 5.19 5.61 34.81
C THR A 258 4.38 6.61 33.97
N LEU A 259 4.34 6.41 32.66
CA LEU A 259 3.58 7.21 31.71
C LEU A 259 2.16 6.66 31.49
N ASP A 260 1.98 5.35 31.56
CA ASP A 260 0.68 4.66 31.59
C ASP A 260 0.06 4.80 33.00
N VAL A 261 -0.68 5.89 33.20
CA VAL A 261 -1.23 6.27 34.52
C VAL A 261 -2.46 5.43 34.85
N ASN A 262 -3.24 5.06 33.83
CA ASN A 262 -4.48 4.31 34.00
C ASN A 262 -4.27 2.79 33.98
N GLN A 263 -3.05 2.32 33.68
CA GLN A 263 -2.63 0.92 33.58
C GLN A 263 -3.42 0.10 32.57
N ASP A 264 -3.89 0.74 31.49
CA ASP A 264 -4.62 0.07 30.42
C ASP A 264 -3.71 -0.59 29.37
N GLY A 265 -2.39 -0.44 29.52
CA GLY A 265 -1.39 -1.02 28.64
C GLY A 265 -1.14 -0.22 27.36
N LYS A 266 -1.65 1.02 27.28
CA LYS A 266 -1.42 1.97 26.20
C LYS A 266 -1.00 3.32 26.78
N ILE A 267 -0.27 4.10 25.99
CA ILE A 267 0.00 5.51 26.31
C ILE A 267 -0.80 6.36 25.33
N THR A 268 -1.66 7.20 25.89
CA THR A 268 -2.52 8.11 25.13
C THR A 268 -2.01 9.55 25.16
N THR A 269 -2.48 10.38 24.23
CA THR A 269 -2.19 11.83 24.25
C THR A 269 -2.58 12.46 25.58
N ASP A 270 -3.70 12.03 26.18
CA ASP A 270 -4.21 12.57 27.44
C ASP A 270 -3.24 12.32 28.60
N GLU A 271 -2.55 11.18 28.60
CA GLU A 271 -1.55 10.83 29.62
C GLU A 271 -0.23 11.56 29.42
N MET A 272 0.16 11.78 28.16
CA MET A 272 1.33 12.62 27.84
C MET A 272 1.11 14.07 28.27
N GLN A 273 -0.11 14.59 28.15
CA GLN A 273 -0.43 15.96 28.56
C GLN A 273 -0.31 16.20 30.08
N LEU A 274 -0.32 15.14 30.89
CA LEU A 274 -0.13 15.24 32.34
C LEU A 274 1.32 15.51 32.74
N ARG A 275 2.27 15.37 31.81
CA ARG A 275 3.71 15.46 32.07
C ARG A 275 4.27 16.75 31.51
N LYS A 276 4.49 17.73 32.39
CA LYS A 276 5.09 19.04 32.08
C LYS A 276 6.48 19.00 31.42
N GLU A 277 7.11 17.83 31.39
CA GLU A 277 8.40 17.62 30.74
C GLU A 277 8.30 17.66 29.21
N PHE A 278 7.11 17.44 28.64
CA PHE A 278 6.87 17.45 27.19
C PHE A 278 6.33 18.79 26.66
N ASP A 279 6.38 19.83 27.49
CA ASP A 279 6.06 21.21 27.14
C ASP A 279 7.28 21.82 26.40
N VAL A 280 7.18 21.97 25.08
CA VAL A 280 8.30 22.38 24.22
C VAL A 280 8.35 23.89 24.06
N ASP A 281 7.20 24.55 24.04
CA ASP A 281 7.11 26.00 23.90
C ASP A 281 7.15 26.77 25.24
N GLU A 282 7.29 26.04 26.35
CA GLU A 282 7.40 26.53 27.73
C GLU A 282 6.20 27.41 28.15
N ASP A 283 5.01 27.17 27.56
CA ASP A 283 3.80 27.94 27.86
C ASP A 283 3.11 27.50 29.17
N GLY A 284 3.59 26.40 29.76
CA GLY A 284 3.15 25.83 31.04
C GLY A 284 2.07 24.76 30.90
N VAL A 285 1.63 24.42 29.68
CA VAL A 285 0.67 23.36 29.38
C VAL A 285 1.14 22.53 28.18
N VAL A 286 1.01 21.20 28.27
CA VAL A 286 1.30 20.35 27.12
C VAL A 286 0.07 20.29 26.21
N SER A 287 0.18 20.83 25.00
CA SER A 287 -0.87 20.79 23.98
C SER A 287 -1.04 19.38 23.39
N VAL A 288 -2.18 19.13 22.73
CA VAL A 288 -2.45 17.84 22.06
C VAL A 288 -1.48 17.64 20.90
N GLU A 289 -1.09 18.73 20.24
CA GLU A 289 -0.11 18.75 19.17
C GLU A 289 1.29 18.38 19.67
N GLU A 290 1.74 18.89 20.81
CA GLU A 290 3.02 18.52 21.41
C GLU A 290 3.05 17.05 21.86
N ALA A 291 1.97 16.59 22.51
CA ALA A 291 1.82 15.18 22.90
C ALA A 291 1.89 14.25 21.67
N ASN A 292 1.20 14.61 20.57
CA ASN A 292 1.25 13.84 19.33
C ASN A 292 2.64 13.84 18.68
N ILE A 293 3.39 14.94 18.75
CA ILE A 293 4.76 15.00 18.21
C ILE A 293 5.66 13.99 18.93
N PHE A 294 5.56 13.87 20.25
CA PHE A 294 6.34 12.90 21.01
C PHE A 294 5.85 11.45 20.82
N LEU A 295 4.56 11.25 20.51
CA LEU A 295 3.98 9.94 20.16
C LEU A 295 4.09 9.59 18.66
N GLY A 296 4.86 10.33 17.86
CA GLY A 296 5.07 9.99 16.44
C GLY A 296 3.86 10.23 15.54
N ASN A 297 2.98 11.16 15.91
CA ASN A 297 1.65 11.44 15.30
C ASN A 297 0.61 10.33 15.48
N GLU A 298 0.79 9.45 16.47
CA GLU A 298 -0.22 8.47 16.87
C GLU A 298 -0.97 8.93 18.13
N THR A 299 -2.28 8.64 18.21
CA THR A 299 -3.12 9.06 19.34
C THR A 299 -3.06 8.11 20.54
N GLU A 300 -2.72 6.85 20.30
CA GLU A 300 -2.54 5.80 21.31
C GLU A 300 -1.39 4.89 20.87
N VAL A 301 -0.53 4.51 21.81
CA VAL A 301 0.65 3.68 21.52
C VAL A 301 0.73 2.51 22.51
N GLU A 302 0.88 1.29 21.99
CA GLU A 302 1.05 0.07 22.79
C GLU A 302 2.51 -0.15 23.24
N VAL A 303 2.71 -0.97 24.28
CA VAL A 303 4.01 -1.24 24.94
C VAL A 303 5.14 -1.55 23.94
N ASP A 304 4.90 -2.46 22.99
CA ASP A 304 5.93 -2.92 22.05
C ASP A 304 6.32 -1.83 21.04
N HIS A 305 5.34 -1.05 20.57
CA HIS A 305 5.58 0.09 19.67
C HIS A 305 6.32 1.21 20.41
N PHE A 306 5.94 1.47 21.67
CA PHE A 306 6.61 2.46 22.51
C PHE A 306 8.10 2.16 22.70
N ILE A 307 8.44 0.92 23.08
CA ILE A 307 9.84 0.51 23.35
C ILE A 307 10.71 0.50 22.08
N SER A 308 10.09 0.27 20.92
CA SER A 308 10.80 0.11 19.65
C SER A 308 10.99 1.41 18.86
N HIS A 309 10.00 2.31 18.86
CA HIS A 309 9.97 3.48 17.97
C HIS A 309 9.78 4.82 18.70
N ILE A 310 9.02 4.86 19.80
CA ILE A 310 8.70 6.13 20.49
C ILE A 310 9.76 6.49 21.54
N TRP A 311 10.33 5.51 22.23
CA TRP A 311 11.32 5.74 23.29
C TRP A 311 12.51 6.59 22.83
N ASP A 312 12.99 6.38 21.59
CA ASP A 312 14.15 7.11 21.06
C ASP A 312 13.85 8.62 20.89
N SER A 313 12.58 9.02 20.74
CA SER A 313 12.15 10.43 20.64
C SER A 313 11.93 11.09 22.00
N ILE A 314 11.64 10.30 23.03
CA ILE A 314 11.20 10.76 24.36
C ILE A 314 12.34 10.67 25.40
N GLU A 315 13.30 9.75 25.22
CA GLU A 315 14.36 9.41 26.20
C GLU A 315 15.13 10.62 26.73
N HIS A 316 15.41 11.60 25.87
CA HIS A 316 16.22 12.77 26.23
C HIS A 316 15.45 13.81 27.04
N THR A 317 14.12 13.80 26.90
CA THR A 317 13.20 14.79 27.47
C THR A 317 12.59 14.28 28.78
N TYR A 318 12.38 12.97 28.89
CA TYR A 318 11.83 12.31 30.06
C TYR A 318 12.78 12.37 31.27
N LYS A 319 12.31 12.94 32.39
CA LYS A 319 13.03 13.00 33.67
C LYS A 319 12.35 12.06 34.67
N SER A 320 13.07 11.03 35.10
CA SER A 320 12.57 10.14 36.15
C SER A 320 12.63 10.85 37.50
N GLU A 321 11.47 11.14 38.11
CA GLU A 321 11.37 11.52 39.53
C GLU A 321 11.63 10.31 40.44
N VAL A 322 12.89 9.87 40.53
CA VAL A 322 13.34 9.02 41.64
C VAL A 322 14.74 9.49 42.02
N GLU A 323 14.81 10.34 43.03
CA GLU A 323 16.02 10.52 43.84
C GLU A 323 16.32 9.21 44.57
N GLU A 324 17.61 8.94 44.79
CA GLU A 324 18.13 7.83 45.59
C GLU A 324 17.43 7.75 46.96
N ASP A 325 16.61 6.72 47.19
CA ASP A 325 16.56 6.09 48.50
C ASP A 325 16.22 4.60 48.41
N SER A 326 16.90 3.88 49.28
CA SER A 326 16.88 2.44 49.53
C SER A 326 15.48 1.82 49.64
N HIS A 327 15.30 0.63 49.04
CA HIS A 327 14.79 -0.56 49.74
C HIS A 327 14.86 -1.81 48.84
N ASP A 328 15.47 -2.85 49.41
CA ASP A 328 15.37 -4.24 48.96
C ASP A 328 13.90 -4.66 48.84
N GLU A 329 13.47 -5.13 47.67
CA GLU A 329 12.39 -6.12 47.58
C GLU A 329 12.70 -7.18 46.51
N GLU A 330 12.46 -8.43 46.92
CA GLU A 330 12.79 -9.68 46.26
C GLU A 330 12.08 -9.88 44.92
N LYS A 331 12.81 -10.36 43.92
CA LYS A 331 12.24 -10.86 42.65
C LYS A 331 11.93 -12.36 42.78
N PRO A 332 10.81 -12.87 42.24
CA PRO A 332 10.34 -14.24 42.51
C PRO A 332 11.28 -15.30 41.96
N ALA A 333 11.55 -16.30 42.80
CA ALA A 333 12.24 -17.53 42.43
C ALA A 333 11.32 -18.43 41.59
N ALA A 334 11.83 -18.94 40.46
CA ALA A 334 11.29 -20.08 39.73
C ALA A 334 12.37 -20.69 38.81
N PRO A 335 12.30 -22.01 38.54
CA PRO A 335 13.33 -22.92 38.98
C PRO A 335 14.20 -23.46 37.83
N ALA A 336 15.51 -23.44 38.02
CA ALA A 336 16.47 -24.28 37.30
C ALA A 336 17.80 -24.32 38.07
N GLU A 337 17.76 -24.69 39.36
CA GLU A 337 18.95 -24.73 40.21
C GLU A 337 19.86 -25.94 39.97
N GLU A 338 19.44 -26.96 39.21
CA GLU A 338 20.22 -28.20 39.10
C GLU A 338 21.38 -28.19 38.07
N SER A 339 21.62 -27.09 37.34
CA SER A 339 22.77 -27.03 36.40
C SER A 339 23.73 -25.85 36.59
N ILE A 340 23.45 -24.92 37.51
CA ILE A 340 24.19 -23.65 37.64
C ILE A 340 25.38 -23.79 38.61
N ALA A 341 25.20 -24.52 39.71
CA ALA A 341 26.27 -24.75 40.69
C ALA A 341 27.40 -25.65 40.15
N GLU A 342 27.12 -26.54 39.20
CA GLU A 342 28.13 -27.44 38.62
C GLU A 342 29.10 -26.75 37.66
N ILE A 343 28.71 -25.62 37.06
CA ILE A 343 29.55 -24.87 36.11
C ILE A 343 30.41 -23.85 36.86
N ASP A 344 29.85 -23.19 37.88
CA ASP A 344 30.58 -22.23 38.72
C ASP A 344 31.59 -22.93 39.65
N SER A 345 31.23 -24.09 40.23
CA SER A 345 32.13 -24.87 41.11
C SER A 345 33.31 -25.54 40.40
N LYS A 346 33.27 -25.68 39.07
CA LYS A 346 34.36 -26.24 38.25
C LYS A 346 35.39 -25.19 37.82
N LEU A 347 35.14 -23.90 38.06
CA LEU A 347 36.05 -22.80 37.74
C LEU A 347 36.82 -22.38 39.00
N ASP A 348 38.10 -22.70 39.05
CA ASP A 348 38.95 -22.50 40.22
C ASP A 348 39.46 -21.04 40.29
N TYR A 349 38.87 -20.22 41.16
CA TYR A 349 39.19 -18.80 41.34
C TYR A 349 40.38 -18.51 42.28
N ARG A 350 41.27 -19.48 42.53
CA ARG A 350 42.28 -19.45 43.62
C ARG A 350 43.35 -18.33 43.64
N ASP A 351 43.33 -17.36 42.72
CA ASP A 351 44.35 -16.29 42.64
C ASP A 351 43.83 -14.85 42.91
N ALA A 352 42.60 -14.69 43.41
CA ALA A 352 41.95 -13.38 43.45
C ALA A 352 41.85 -12.80 44.88
N GLU A 353 42.97 -12.31 45.43
CA GLU A 353 42.93 -11.35 46.56
C GLU A 353 43.98 -10.23 46.40
N ALA A 354 43.66 -9.09 47.01
CA ALA A 354 44.41 -7.84 47.15
C ALA A 354 44.34 -6.80 46.00
N ASP A 355 43.39 -5.90 46.24
CA ASP A 355 43.52 -4.45 46.33
C ASP A 355 43.44 -3.56 45.08
N ASP A 356 42.58 -2.57 45.31
CA ASP A 356 42.10 -1.47 44.50
C ASP A 356 43.09 -0.30 44.50
N LEU A 357 42.89 0.66 43.58
CA LEU A 357 43.68 1.87 43.28
C LEU A 357 44.61 1.73 42.06
N ASP A 358 44.03 1.79 40.85
CA ASP A 358 44.46 2.71 39.75
C ASP A 358 43.67 2.51 38.44
N ALA A 359 42.38 2.13 38.52
CA ALA A 359 41.53 1.97 37.35
C ALA A 359 41.04 3.29 36.72
N LYS A 360 41.53 4.45 37.18
CA LYS A 360 41.10 5.77 36.71
C LYS A 360 42.00 6.36 35.62
N GLU A 361 43.27 5.97 35.55
CA GLU A 361 44.25 6.59 34.64
C GLU A 361 44.30 5.92 33.25
N LEU A 362 43.86 4.66 33.11
CA LEU A 362 43.79 3.95 31.81
C LEU A 362 42.49 4.15 31.03
N LEU A 363 41.49 4.82 31.62
CA LEU A 363 40.28 5.26 30.92
C LEU A 363 40.52 6.57 30.15
N GLN A 364 41.51 7.36 30.56
CA GLN A 364 41.79 8.68 29.98
C GLN A 364 42.48 8.60 28.61
N ASP A 365 43.14 7.48 28.29
CA ASP A 365 43.65 7.21 26.95
C ASP A 365 42.58 6.62 26.00
N TYR A 366 41.48 6.06 26.55
CA TYR A 366 40.36 5.54 25.75
C TYR A 366 39.35 6.61 25.34
N GLU A 367 39.31 7.75 26.03
CA GLU A 367 38.56 8.95 25.59
C GLU A 367 39.30 9.69 24.45
N ASN A 368 40.62 9.52 24.29
CA ASN A 368 41.39 10.22 23.26
C ASN A 368 41.35 9.59 21.85
N GLU A 369 40.70 8.43 21.65
CA GLU A 369 40.36 7.90 20.31
C GLU A 369 39.06 8.51 19.74
N GLU A 370 38.42 9.43 20.47
CA GLU A 370 37.36 10.31 19.95
C GLU A 370 37.94 11.36 18.97
N SER A 371 39.27 11.55 18.94
CA SER A 371 39.96 12.51 18.07
C SER A 371 40.14 12.08 16.60
N LEU A 372 39.73 10.85 16.22
CA LEU A 372 39.69 10.44 14.81
C LEU A 372 38.31 10.63 14.15
N GLU A 373 37.29 11.03 14.91
CA GLU A 373 35.96 11.34 14.38
C GLU A 373 35.86 12.81 13.90
N GLU A 374 36.70 13.72 14.41
CA GLU A 374 36.66 15.14 13.99
C GLU A 374 37.25 15.43 12.59
N ASN A 375 38.03 14.52 12.00
CA ASN A 375 38.61 14.73 10.66
C ASN A 375 37.78 14.13 9.51
N ILE A 376 36.62 13.54 9.79
CA ILE A 376 35.65 13.11 8.76
C ILE A 376 34.47 14.10 8.65
N GLY A 377 34.42 15.14 9.49
CA GLY A 377 33.35 16.13 9.51
C GLY A 377 33.44 17.28 8.49
N LYS A 378 34.16 17.12 7.37
CA LYS A 378 34.28 18.18 6.34
C LYS A 378 34.02 17.67 4.93
N GLU A 379 32.95 16.91 4.72
CA GLU A 379 32.26 16.80 3.42
C GLU A 379 30.91 16.05 3.53
N GLU A 380 30.14 16.28 4.59
CA GLU A 380 28.80 15.68 4.75
C GLU A 380 27.71 16.74 4.60
N LYS A 381 27.30 16.97 3.34
CA LYS A 381 25.93 17.37 3.03
C LYS A 381 25.41 16.39 1.98
N GLU A 382 24.26 15.81 2.31
CA GLU A 382 23.45 14.86 1.55
C GLU A 382 23.84 13.37 1.61
N PHE A 383 22.83 12.57 1.99
CA PHE A 383 22.62 11.14 1.75
C PHE A 383 22.79 10.12 2.91
N ASN A 384 21.73 9.31 3.04
CA ASN A 384 21.31 8.42 4.13
C ASN A 384 22.38 7.39 4.61
N THR A 385 22.69 7.38 5.91
CA THR A 385 23.92 6.82 6.51
C THR A 385 23.84 5.37 7.02
N ASP A 386 22.66 4.75 7.09
CA ASP A 386 22.55 3.39 7.65
C ASP A 386 22.89 2.26 6.66
N ILE A 387 22.67 2.52 5.36
CA ILE A 387 22.97 1.55 4.30
C ILE A 387 24.49 1.48 4.07
N PHE A 388 25.22 2.60 4.16
CA PHE A 388 26.67 2.63 3.97
C PHE A 388 27.46 2.01 5.13
N LYS A 389 27.02 2.18 6.39
CA LYS A 389 27.61 1.49 7.56
C LYS A 389 27.45 -0.03 7.46
N LYS A 390 26.26 -0.53 7.08
CA LYS A 390 26.03 -1.97 6.81
C LYS A 390 26.85 -2.47 5.60
N ARG A 391 27.00 -1.67 4.54
CA ARG A 391 27.79 -2.05 3.35
C ARG A 391 29.29 -2.09 3.62
N TYR A 392 29.84 -1.19 4.44
CA TYR A 392 31.28 -1.13 4.73
C TYR A 392 31.74 -2.28 5.63
N ILE A 393 30.90 -2.68 6.59
CA ILE A 393 31.14 -3.85 7.45
C ILE A 393 30.99 -5.15 6.63
N ASN A 394 29.94 -5.29 5.83
CA ASN A 394 29.78 -6.45 4.92
C ASN A 394 30.87 -6.54 3.84
N LYS A 395 31.44 -5.41 3.39
CA LYS A 395 32.55 -5.39 2.43
C LYS A 395 33.89 -5.81 3.07
N ARG A 396 34.08 -5.59 4.38
CA ARG A 396 35.23 -6.14 5.14
C ARG A 396 35.05 -7.62 5.45
N ILE A 397 33.82 -8.08 5.73
CA ILE A 397 33.50 -9.50 5.95
C ILE A 397 33.70 -10.30 4.64
N ARG A 398 33.14 -9.83 3.51
CA ARG A 398 33.31 -10.49 2.20
C ARG A 398 34.75 -10.47 1.68
N LYS A 399 35.53 -9.43 2.00
CA LYS A 399 36.96 -9.37 1.67
C LYS A 399 37.80 -10.32 2.53
N PHE A 400 37.28 -10.75 3.67
CA PHE A 400 37.88 -11.78 4.53
C PHE A 400 37.57 -13.19 4.00
N ASP A 401 36.34 -13.43 3.53
CA ASP A 401 35.93 -14.70 2.88
C ASP A 401 36.61 -14.95 1.52
N SER A 402 37.11 -13.89 0.86
CA SER A 402 37.75 -13.97 -0.46
C SER A 402 39.29 -13.98 -0.45
N LEU A 403 39.92 -14.07 0.72
CA LEU A 403 41.38 -14.22 0.79
C LEU A 403 41.76 -15.65 0.37
N PRO A 404 42.71 -15.84 -0.56
CA PRO A 404 43.24 -17.17 -0.85
C PRO A 404 43.70 -17.84 0.45
N GLN A 405 43.26 -19.08 0.69
CA GLN A 405 43.62 -19.87 1.88
C GLN A 405 45.13 -20.10 2.04
N GLU A 406 45.97 -19.67 1.10
CA GLU A 406 47.40 -19.97 1.05
C GLU A 406 48.32 -19.01 1.83
N GLU A 407 47.81 -17.99 2.52
CA GLU A 407 48.64 -17.12 3.40
C GLU A 407 48.12 -16.97 4.85
N LEU A 408 47.22 -17.85 5.29
CA LEU A 408 47.00 -18.05 6.73
C LEU A 408 48.00 -19.12 7.20
N PRO A 409 48.92 -18.82 8.13
CA PRO A 409 49.74 -19.87 8.74
C PRO A 409 48.76 -20.85 9.39
N ASP A 410 48.87 -22.14 9.04
CA ASP A 410 48.00 -23.20 9.54
C ASP A 410 47.74 -23.03 11.05
N ASP A 411 46.47 -22.82 11.39
CA ASP A 411 45.95 -22.66 12.76
C ASP A 411 45.97 -24.00 13.53
N GLU A 412 46.77 -24.99 13.10
CA GLU A 412 46.79 -26.33 13.68
C GLU A 412 47.51 -26.42 15.04
N ASN A 413 48.14 -25.35 15.54
CA ASN A 413 48.95 -25.46 16.75
C ASN A 413 48.92 -24.24 17.69
N ILE A 414 47.73 -23.73 17.97
CA ILE A 414 47.51 -22.85 19.15
C ILE A 414 46.83 -23.71 20.23
N SER A 415 47.64 -24.30 21.10
CA SER A 415 47.16 -25.05 22.26
C SER A 415 46.67 -24.06 23.32
N TYR A 416 45.37 -23.80 23.33
CA TYR A 416 44.71 -23.05 24.39
C TYR A 416 44.81 -23.83 25.71
N SER A 417 44.76 -23.14 26.86
CA SER A 417 44.63 -23.87 28.13
C SER A 417 43.35 -24.71 28.08
N ASN A 418 43.37 -25.93 28.63
CA ASN A 418 42.23 -26.87 28.60
C ASN A 418 40.91 -26.19 29.03
N GLU A 419 41.00 -25.28 29.99
CA GLU A 419 39.88 -24.48 30.50
C GLU A 419 39.38 -23.41 29.52
N THR A 420 40.27 -22.78 28.75
CA THR A 420 39.88 -21.84 27.68
C THR A 420 39.23 -22.56 26.51
N GLN A 421 39.73 -23.75 26.15
CA GLN A 421 39.14 -24.53 25.06
C GLN A 421 37.70 -24.95 25.38
N ARG A 422 37.46 -25.41 26.62
CA ARG A 422 36.11 -25.76 27.09
C ARG A 422 35.13 -24.59 27.01
N LEU A 423 35.56 -23.37 27.33
CA LEU A 423 34.73 -22.18 27.24
C LEU A 423 34.41 -21.79 25.79
N ILE A 424 35.36 -21.97 24.88
CA ILE A 424 35.16 -21.75 23.44
C ILE A 424 34.14 -22.75 22.90
N ASP A 425 34.29 -24.04 23.23
CA ASP A 425 33.40 -25.10 22.78
C ASP A 425 31.97 -24.90 23.32
N LEU A 426 31.84 -24.53 24.60
CA LEU A 426 30.56 -24.23 25.25
C LEU A 426 29.88 -22.99 24.67
N ALA A 427 30.63 -21.93 24.38
CA ALA A 427 30.12 -20.73 23.73
C ALA A 427 29.69 -21.00 22.28
N GLN A 428 30.45 -21.79 21.53
CA GLN A 428 30.11 -22.17 20.17
C GLN A 428 28.85 -23.04 20.12
N ALA A 429 28.71 -23.98 21.06
CA ALA A 429 27.50 -24.80 21.19
C ALA A 429 26.25 -23.96 21.51
N ALA A 430 26.33 -23.11 22.54
CA ALA A 430 25.21 -22.24 22.93
C ALA A 430 24.82 -21.23 21.83
N ARG A 431 25.81 -20.70 21.10
CA ARG A 431 25.57 -19.79 19.97
C ARG A 431 24.85 -20.49 18.82
N SER A 432 25.27 -21.72 18.49
CA SER A 432 24.64 -22.51 17.42
C SER A 432 23.20 -22.86 17.78
N GLU A 433 22.94 -23.24 19.03
CA GLU A 433 21.60 -23.50 19.56
C GLU A 433 20.69 -22.26 19.47
N PHE A 434 21.18 -21.10 19.90
CA PHE A 434 20.43 -19.84 19.81
C PHE A 434 20.11 -19.45 18.36
N TYR A 435 21.08 -19.54 17.44
CA TYR A 435 20.86 -19.15 16.04
C TYR A 435 19.86 -20.02 15.29
N GLU A 436 19.78 -21.31 15.60
CA GLU A 436 18.77 -22.18 14.99
C GLU A 436 17.35 -21.80 15.46
N ILE A 437 17.19 -21.38 16.72
CA ILE A 437 15.90 -20.91 17.25
C ILE A 437 15.57 -19.52 16.70
N GLU A 438 16.54 -18.60 16.70
CA GLU A 438 16.39 -17.23 16.17
C GLU A 438 15.96 -17.23 14.70
N ARG A 439 16.53 -18.12 13.88
CA ARG A 439 16.13 -18.27 12.47
C ARG A 439 14.65 -18.66 12.34
N LYS A 440 14.17 -19.57 13.19
CA LYS A 440 12.76 -19.99 13.20
C LYS A 440 11.84 -18.86 13.64
N VAL A 441 12.18 -18.17 14.72
CA VAL A 441 11.41 -17.00 15.21
C VAL A 441 11.35 -15.93 14.14
N SER A 442 12.49 -15.56 13.54
CA SER A 442 12.52 -14.56 12.46
C SER A 442 11.73 -14.97 11.23
N GLN A 443 11.66 -16.27 10.89
CA GLN A 443 10.84 -16.74 9.78
C GLN A 443 9.35 -16.62 10.12
N LEU A 444 8.94 -17.08 11.32
CA LEU A 444 7.56 -16.97 11.79
C LEU A 444 7.09 -15.51 11.90
N ASP A 445 7.92 -14.63 12.46
CA ASP A 445 7.61 -13.21 12.55
C ASP A 445 7.46 -12.57 11.16
N SER A 446 8.27 -12.98 10.17
CA SER A 446 8.11 -12.54 8.78
C SER A 446 6.80 -13.06 8.17
N ASP A 447 6.48 -14.34 8.37
CA ASP A 447 5.27 -14.97 7.84
C ASP A 447 4.00 -14.36 8.46
N ILE A 448 4.02 -14.06 9.75
CA ILE A 448 2.94 -13.37 10.48
C ILE A 448 2.70 -12.00 9.84
N ARG A 449 3.74 -11.17 9.71
CA ARG A 449 3.64 -9.84 9.10
C ARG A 449 3.11 -9.91 7.66
N ASP A 450 3.65 -10.80 6.84
CA ASP A 450 3.22 -10.95 5.44
C ASP A 450 1.75 -11.38 5.32
N ILE A 451 1.25 -12.20 6.25
CA ILE A 451 -0.16 -12.63 6.28
C ILE A 451 -1.06 -11.50 6.80
N GLU A 452 -0.66 -10.79 7.86
CA GLU A 452 -1.39 -9.64 8.40
C GLU A 452 -1.53 -8.53 7.36
N ASP A 453 -0.43 -8.18 6.69
CA ASP A 453 -0.43 -7.19 5.61
C ASP A 453 -1.41 -7.59 4.50
N LEU A 454 -1.43 -8.86 4.10
CA LEU A 454 -2.37 -9.37 3.11
C LEU A 454 -3.82 -9.30 3.61
N LEU A 455 -4.10 -9.64 4.87
CA LEU A 455 -5.46 -9.62 5.41
C LEU A 455 -6.01 -8.20 5.59
N ASN A 456 -5.12 -7.23 5.89
CA ASN A 456 -5.45 -5.82 6.11
C ASN A 456 -5.51 -5.01 4.80
N GLN A 457 -4.91 -5.51 3.72
CA GLN A 457 -4.91 -4.84 2.44
C GLN A 457 -6.31 -4.79 1.79
N ASP A 458 -6.64 -3.64 1.20
CA ASP A 458 -7.89 -3.40 0.48
C ASP A 458 -7.80 -3.82 -0.99
N PHE A 459 -8.43 -4.96 -1.33
CA PHE A 459 -8.51 -5.49 -2.69
C PHE A 459 -9.75 -5.00 -3.46
N GLY A 460 -10.42 -3.96 -2.99
CA GLY A 460 -11.61 -3.39 -3.63
C GLY A 460 -12.91 -4.08 -3.23
N PRO A 461 -14.03 -3.82 -3.94
CA PRO A 461 -15.35 -4.31 -3.57
C PRO A 461 -15.42 -5.84 -3.48
N GLU A 462 -15.82 -6.35 -2.32
CA GLU A 462 -15.90 -7.79 -1.99
C GLU A 462 -14.56 -8.55 -2.17
N ASP A 463 -13.43 -7.83 -2.08
CA ASP A 463 -12.09 -8.38 -2.29
C ASP A 463 -11.90 -9.14 -3.61
N ALA A 464 -12.73 -8.83 -4.63
CA ALA A 464 -12.78 -9.58 -5.89
C ALA A 464 -11.44 -9.62 -6.65
N PHE A 465 -10.51 -8.71 -6.33
CA PHE A 465 -9.17 -8.68 -6.92
C PHE A 465 -8.09 -9.41 -6.10
N LEU A 466 -8.39 -9.92 -4.90
CA LEU A 466 -7.44 -10.67 -4.09
C LEU A 466 -6.79 -11.86 -4.85
N PRO A 467 -7.51 -12.66 -5.68
CA PRO A 467 -6.89 -13.72 -6.47
C PRO A 467 -5.82 -13.19 -7.45
N LEU A 468 -5.90 -11.92 -7.83
CA LEU A 468 -5.00 -11.25 -8.75
C LEU A 468 -3.86 -10.51 -8.04
N ASN A 469 -3.76 -10.59 -6.71
CA ASN A 469 -2.72 -9.94 -5.94
C ASN A 469 -1.33 -10.34 -6.44
N LYS A 470 -0.48 -9.35 -6.74
CA LYS A 470 0.89 -9.50 -7.28
C LYS A 470 0.98 -10.21 -8.64
N GLN A 471 -0.14 -10.49 -9.31
CA GLN A 471 -0.12 -10.97 -10.70
C GLN A 471 0.23 -9.83 -11.66
N CYS A 472 1.03 -10.13 -12.68
CA CYS A 472 1.55 -9.12 -13.60
C CYS A 472 1.02 -9.29 -15.02
N PHE A 473 0.64 -8.17 -15.63
CA PHE A 473 0.10 -8.07 -16.97
C PHE A 473 0.95 -7.10 -17.79
N GLU A 474 1.17 -7.44 -19.06
CA GLU A 474 2.07 -6.69 -19.93
C GLU A 474 1.36 -6.28 -21.22
N ILE A 475 1.63 -5.06 -21.67
CA ILE A 475 1.26 -4.59 -23.01
C ILE A 475 2.50 -4.04 -23.70
N LYS A 476 2.60 -4.30 -25.01
CA LYS A 476 3.66 -3.77 -25.85
C LYS A 476 3.11 -2.64 -26.69
N ASP A 477 3.80 -1.51 -26.64
CA ASP A 477 3.61 -0.39 -27.54
C ASP A 477 4.78 -0.33 -28.55
N ALA A 478 4.85 0.72 -29.37
CA ALA A 478 5.86 0.86 -30.42
C ALA A 478 7.32 0.84 -29.92
N GLU A 479 7.58 1.35 -28.71
CA GLU A 479 8.94 1.51 -28.17
C GLU A 479 9.16 0.86 -26.79
N TYR A 480 8.08 0.62 -26.03
CA TYR A 480 8.14 0.13 -24.66
C TYR A 480 7.16 -1.02 -24.39
N THR A 481 7.51 -1.85 -23.41
CA THR A 481 6.61 -2.79 -22.75
C THR A 481 6.23 -2.22 -21.40
N TYR A 482 4.94 -2.00 -21.16
CA TYR A 482 4.43 -1.60 -19.86
C TYR A 482 3.99 -2.84 -19.09
N LYS A 483 4.46 -2.97 -17.86
CA LYS A 483 4.19 -4.08 -16.95
C LYS A 483 3.49 -3.57 -15.71
N LEU A 484 2.26 -4.01 -15.50
CA LEU A 484 1.45 -3.74 -14.32
C LEU A 484 1.41 -5.00 -13.44
N CYS A 485 1.92 -4.94 -12.22
CA CYS A 485 1.70 -5.96 -11.21
C CYS A 485 0.69 -5.45 -10.19
N LEU A 486 -0.53 -6.01 -10.20
CA LEU A 486 -1.63 -5.53 -9.38
C LEU A 486 -1.26 -5.54 -7.89
N PHE A 487 -1.59 -4.47 -7.18
CA PHE A 487 -1.31 -4.29 -5.75
C PHE A 487 0.18 -4.33 -5.37
N LYS A 488 1.07 -4.14 -6.34
CA LYS A 488 2.52 -4.18 -6.12
C LYS A 488 3.23 -2.99 -6.76
N ASP A 489 3.46 -3.02 -8.08
CA ASP A 489 4.32 -2.08 -8.78
C ASP A 489 4.02 -2.01 -10.28
N VAL A 490 4.46 -0.91 -10.91
CA VAL A 490 4.34 -0.69 -12.37
C VAL A 490 5.70 -0.31 -12.94
N TYR A 491 6.04 -0.91 -14.09
CA TYR A 491 7.28 -0.68 -14.81
C TYR A 491 7.05 -0.36 -16.28
N GLN A 492 7.92 0.48 -16.83
CA GLN A 492 8.14 0.66 -18.26
C GLN A 492 9.49 0.02 -18.62
N ILE A 493 9.50 -0.82 -19.63
CA ILE A 493 10.66 -1.61 -20.05
C ILE A 493 10.91 -1.34 -21.52
N SER A 494 12.11 -0.93 -21.93
CA SER A 494 12.44 -0.79 -23.35
C SER A 494 12.30 -2.14 -24.07
N LEU A 495 11.94 -2.14 -25.36
CA LEU A 495 11.77 -3.40 -26.11
C LEU A 495 13.04 -4.27 -26.15
N ASN A 496 14.22 -3.64 -26.05
CA ASN A 496 15.51 -4.34 -25.97
C ASN A 496 15.82 -4.90 -24.57
N GLY A 497 15.03 -4.53 -23.55
CA GLY A 497 15.19 -4.96 -22.15
C GLY A 497 16.28 -4.22 -21.36
N ASP A 498 17.06 -3.36 -22.02
CA ASP A 498 18.22 -2.68 -21.43
C ASP A 498 17.85 -1.63 -20.38
N HIS A 499 16.65 -1.04 -20.48
CA HIS A 499 16.22 0.06 -19.63
C HIS A 499 14.87 -0.26 -19.00
N ARG A 500 14.86 -0.33 -17.66
CA ARG A 500 13.66 -0.47 -16.83
C ARG A 500 13.46 0.78 -16.00
N VAL A 501 12.33 1.44 -16.21
CA VAL A 501 11.89 2.61 -15.47
C VAL A 501 10.77 2.19 -14.53
N HIS A 502 10.95 2.43 -13.25
CA HIS A 502 9.93 2.19 -12.24
C HIS A 502 8.93 3.35 -12.26
N LEU A 503 7.66 3.06 -12.55
CA LEU A 503 6.61 4.07 -12.65
C LEU A 503 5.93 4.35 -11.30
N GLY A 504 5.85 3.36 -10.41
CA GLY A 504 5.28 3.55 -9.08
C GLY A 504 4.95 2.24 -8.37
N ASN A 505 4.90 2.27 -7.04
CA ASN A 505 4.40 1.20 -6.19
C ASN A 505 2.91 1.40 -5.95
N TRP A 506 2.18 0.32 -5.67
CA TRP A 506 0.78 0.40 -5.27
C TRP A 506 0.60 1.36 -4.09
N GLY A 507 -0.26 2.37 -4.28
CA GLY A 507 -0.61 3.33 -3.25
C GLY A 507 -1.99 3.02 -2.67
N ARG A 508 -3.04 3.40 -3.40
CA ARG A 508 -4.43 3.29 -2.95
C ARG A 508 -5.40 3.28 -4.11
N TRP A 509 -6.67 3.07 -3.80
CA TRP A 509 -7.77 3.33 -4.72
C TRP A 509 -8.08 4.84 -4.78
N LEU A 510 -8.21 5.38 -5.99
CA LEU A 510 -8.73 6.73 -6.22
C LEU A 510 -10.25 6.74 -6.30
N GLU A 511 -10.84 5.75 -6.97
CA GLU A 511 -12.28 5.60 -7.15
C GLU A 511 -12.66 4.12 -6.98
N LYS A 512 -13.69 3.84 -6.19
CA LYS A 512 -14.23 2.49 -5.93
C LYS A 512 -15.75 2.38 -6.14
N THR A 513 -16.43 3.49 -6.44
CA THR A 513 -17.90 3.60 -6.37
C THR A 513 -18.47 4.10 -7.69
N GLY A 514 -19.68 3.66 -8.03
CA GLY A 514 -20.42 4.15 -9.21
C GLY A 514 -19.88 3.63 -10.54
N GLY A 515 -19.45 2.37 -10.59
CA GLY A 515 -18.95 1.71 -11.81
C GLY A 515 -17.60 2.22 -12.31
N LYS A 516 -16.88 3.01 -11.49
CA LYS A 516 -15.53 3.49 -11.80
C LYS A 516 -14.55 2.94 -10.78
N LEU A 517 -13.61 2.14 -11.26
CA LEU A 517 -12.52 1.59 -10.47
C LEU A 517 -11.20 2.19 -10.95
N LYS A 518 -10.53 2.93 -10.06
CA LYS A 518 -9.24 3.54 -10.36
C LYS A 518 -8.25 3.30 -9.23
N GLN A 519 -7.07 2.85 -9.61
CA GLN A 519 -5.93 2.58 -8.76
C GLN A 519 -4.84 3.61 -9.03
N ILE A 520 -4.14 4.08 -7.99
CA ILE A 520 -2.94 4.92 -8.14
C ILE A 520 -1.70 4.18 -7.67
N TYR A 521 -0.64 4.28 -8.47
CA TYR A 521 0.69 3.79 -8.19
C TYR A 521 1.64 4.99 -8.10
N GLU A 522 2.28 5.19 -6.96
CA GLU A 522 3.02 6.40 -6.59
C GLU A 522 4.47 6.07 -6.21
N ASN A 523 5.29 7.09 -5.96
CA ASN A 523 6.70 6.93 -5.56
C ASN A 523 7.55 6.17 -6.60
N GLY A 524 7.33 6.47 -7.89
CA GLY A 524 8.16 6.01 -8.99
C GLY A 524 9.53 6.68 -9.05
N MET A 525 10.34 6.28 -10.03
CA MET A 525 11.67 6.85 -10.27
C MET A 525 11.55 8.34 -10.63
N SER A 526 12.46 9.17 -10.09
CA SER A 526 12.50 10.62 -10.34
C SER A 526 12.56 10.96 -11.83
N CYS A 527 11.68 11.87 -12.25
CA CYS A 527 11.64 12.39 -13.61
C CYS A 527 12.59 13.58 -13.77
N TRP A 528 13.21 13.72 -14.95
CA TRP A 528 13.96 14.93 -15.26
C TRP A 528 12.97 16.08 -15.53
N ASN A 529 13.05 17.17 -14.76
CA ASN A 529 12.12 18.31 -14.84
C ASN A 529 10.64 17.98 -14.61
N GLY A 530 10.35 16.93 -13.84
CA GLY A 530 8.99 16.52 -13.51
C GLY A 530 8.87 15.99 -12.08
N PRO A 531 7.65 15.70 -11.62
CA PRO A 531 7.45 15.04 -10.33
C PRO A 531 8.05 13.63 -10.34
N THR A 532 8.03 12.97 -9.18
CA THR A 532 8.24 11.52 -9.14
C THR A 532 7.23 10.83 -10.04
N ARG A 533 7.67 9.83 -10.82
CA ARG A 533 6.76 9.13 -11.74
C ARG A 533 5.59 8.53 -10.96
N SER A 534 4.42 8.55 -11.59
CA SER A 534 3.20 7.91 -11.07
C SER A 534 2.39 7.30 -12.20
N ALA A 535 1.55 6.32 -11.87
CA ALA A 535 0.68 5.65 -12.82
C ALA A 535 -0.73 5.47 -12.26
N THR A 536 -1.73 5.95 -13.00
CA THR A 536 -3.15 5.69 -12.72
C THR A 536 -3.62 4.52 -13.55
N VAL A 537 -4.15 3.48 -12.90
CA VAL A 537 -4.75 2.32 -13.58
C VAL A 537 -6.27 2.45 -13.52
N ILE A 538 -6.90 2.64 -14.67
CA ILE A 538 -8.35 2.63 -14.83
C ILE A 538 -8.77 1.20 -15.13
N ILE A 539 -9.62 0.63 -14.28
CA ILE A 539 -10.08 -0.75 -14.41
C ILE A 539 -11.50 -0.74 -14.97
N GLN A 540 -11.71 -1.46 -16.08
CA GLN A 540 -13.02 -1.65 -16.69
C GLN A 540 -13.46 -3.13 -16.67
N CYS A 541 -14.77 -3.34 -16.68
CA CYS A 541 -15.36 -4.68 -16.77
C CYS A 541 -14.94 -5.38 -18.07
N GLY A 542 -14.58 -6.65 -17.95
CA GLY A 542 -14.51 -7.56 -19.09
C GLY A 542 -14.36 -9.01 -18.65
N ILE A 543 -14.27 -9.92 -19.61
CA ILE A 543 -14.28 -11.38 -19.34
C ILE A 543 -12.88 -11.95 -19.06
N GLU A 544 -11.84 -11.18 -19.34
CA GLU A 544 -10.44 -11.57 -19.18
C GLU A 544 -9.65 -10.49 -18.43
N ASN A 545 -8.60 -10.93 -17.74
CA ASN A 545 -7.62 -10.06 -17.10
C ASN A 545 -6.53 -9.67 -18.08
N SER A 546 -6.53 -8.44 -18.57
CA SER A 546 -5.53 -7.98 -19.54
C SER A 546 -5.35 -6.47 -19.52
N LEU A 547 -4.13 -6.04 -19.84
CA LEU A 547 -3.78 -4.63 -20.00
C LEU A 547 -4.12 -4.22 -21.44
N LEU A 548 -4.97 -3.21 -21.61
CA LEU A 548 -5.54 -2.84 -22.91
C LEU A 548 -4.83 -1.66 -23.57
N SER A 549 -4.44 -0.67 -22.77
CA SER A 549 -3.75 0.51 -23.28
C SER A 549 -2.86 1.14 -22.21
N SER A 550 -1.85 1.87 -22.67
CA SER A 550 -0.97 2.70 -21.87
C SER A 550 -0.79 4.05 -22.57
N SER A 551 -0.90 5.14 -21.84
CA SER A 551 -0.63 6.50 -22.35
C SER A 551 0.10 7.34 -21.30
N GLU A 552 0.89 8.31 -21.75
CA GLU A 552 1.54 9.31 -20.90
C GLU A 552 0.91 10.68 -21.21
N PRO A 553 -0.27 11.00 -20.63
CA PRO A 553 -0.98 12.25 -20.91
C PRO A 553 -0.25 13.49 -20.40
N SER A 554 0.63 13.34 -19.40
CA SER A 554 1.45 14.42 -18.84
C SER A 554 2.81 13.87 -18.47
N ILE A 555 3.82 14.74 -18.41
CA ILE A 555 5.21 14.32 -18.19
C ILE A 555 5.30 13.52 -16.89
N CYS A 556 5.75 12.26 -17.00
CA CYS A 556 5.93 11.35 -15.88
C CYS A 556 4.64 10.97 -15.11
N GLU A 557 3.48 11.23 -15.71
CA GLU A 557 2.18 10.73 -15.26
C GLU A 557 1.62 9.79 -16.32
N TYR A 558 1.44 8.53 -15.94
CA TYR A 558 0.99 7.48 -16.84
C TYR A 558 -0.46 7.10 -16.55
N VAL A 559 -1.22 6.76 -17.59
CA VAL A 559 -2.56 6.20 -17.48
C VAL A 559 -2.59 4.86 -18.19
N LEU A 560 -2.97 3.82 -17.46
CA LEU A 560 -3.12 2.48 -17.99
C LEU A 560 -4.59 2.06 -17.90
N THR A 561 -5.10 1.42 -18.94
CA THR A 561 -6.45 0.84 -18.92
C THR A 561 -6.31 -0.67 -18.76
N PHE A 562 -6.81 -1.19 -17.66
CA PHE A 562 -6.83 -2.62 -17.34
C PHE A 562 -8.26 -3.15 -17.44
N GLN A 563 -8.42 -4.34 -17.99
CA GLN A 563 -9.69 -5.04 -18.04
C GLN A 563 -9.66 -6.20 -17.06
N SER A 564 -10.75 -6.40 -16.32
CA SER A 564 -10.89 -7.55 -15.43
C SER A 564 -12.35 -7.92 -15.17
N PRO A 565 -12.67 -9.21 -15.01
CA PRO A 565 -13.97 -9.64 -14.50
C PRO A 565 -14.25 -9.09 -13.10
N ALA A 566 -13.23 -8.92 -12.27
CA ALA A 566 -13.38 -8.39 -10.91
C ALA A 566 -13.98 -6.96 -10.88
N ALA A 567 -13.89 -6.23 -12.00
CA ALA A 567 -14.44 -4.89 -12.18
C ALA A 567 -15.91 -4.86 -12.64
N CYS A 568 -16.52 -6.01 -12.93
CA CYS A 568 -17.89 -6.07 -13.41
C CYS A 568 -18.88 -5.87 -12.27
N ASP A 569 -19.54 -4.71 -12.22
CA ASP A 569 -20.66 -4.43 -11.32
C ASP A 569 -21.73 -5.54 -11.33
N THR A 570 -22.39 -5.72 -10.17
CA THR A 570 -23.68 -6.39 -10.10
C THR A 570 -24.68 -5.56 -10.89
N LEU A 571 -25.09 -6.05 -12.07
CA LEU A 571 -26.22 -5.48 -12.80
C LEU A 571 -27.38 -5.36 -11.82
N PRO A 572 -27.97 -4.17 -11.65
CA PRO A 572 -29.06 -4.02 -10.70
C PRO A 572 -30.23 -4.92 -11.12
N GLU A 573 -30.83 -5.63 -10.15
CA GLU A 573 -31.82 -6.71 -10.38
C GLU A 573 -33.00 -6.31 -11.28
N HIS A 574 -33.30 -5.02 -11.43
CA HIS A 574 -34.38 -4.51 -12.28
C HIS A 574 -34.15 -4.71 -13.79
N LEU A 575 -32.93 -5.08 -14.23
CA LEU A 575 -32.63 -5.40 -15.64
C LEU A 575 -32.62 -6.91 -15.92
N ASN A 576 -32.85 -7.76 -14.91
CA ASN A 576 -33.00 -9.21 -15.06
C ASN A 576 -34.44 -9.65 -15.36
N GLN A 577 -35.38 -8.71 -15.45
CA GLN A 577 -36.69 -8.98 -16.03
C GLN A 577 -36.56 -8.79 -17.54
N GLU A 578 -36.24 -9.89 -18.23
CA GLU A 578 -36.58 -10.04 -19.63
C GLU A 578 -38.04 -9.62 -19.80
N HIS A 579 -38.27 -8.51 -20.50
CA HIS A 579 -39.58 -8.22 -21.07
C HIS A 579 -39.84 -9.29 -22.15
N GLU A 580 -40.33 -10.45 -21.72
CA GLU A 580 -41.22 -11.27 -22.54
C GLU A 580 -42.54 -10.50 -22.70
N LEU A 581 -42.61 -9.63 -23.71
CA LEU A 581 -43.86 -9.08 -24.24
C LEU A 581 -43.83 -9.06 -25.76
#